data_AF-A0A377PQS9-F1
#
_entry.id   AF-A0A377PQS9-F1
#
_cell.length_a   1.000
_cell.length_b   1.000
_cell.length_c   1.000
_cell.angle_alpha   90.00
_cell.angle_beta   90.00
_cell.angle_gamma   90.00
#
_symmetry.space_group_name_H-M   'P 1'
#
loop_
_entity.id
_entity.type
_entity.pdbx_description
1 polymer ?
#
loop_
_entity_poly.entity_id
_entity_poly.type
_entity_poly.pdbx_seq_one_letter_code
_entity_poly.pdbx_strand_id
1 'polypeptide(L)'
;MSSYDYTAYNLSLPNNRPELLKEALQWLANTAGKLNIDSNTVISALQSPENLVATLPSDANDPLWRLRLKGSTMLGHEPGQGPNRPVDTQQLKAFYQQWYTPDAMTLYVVGNVDSRSLSEQINKAFADLKGKRETPATLPTLAPLPTTPINLIAENAQQDTLSITWDVPWQPIRDSQVLQRYWKSDFAREALFSHLQQVLANSDLKGSVNLMFDCQVQYQRSQCAIHLSTTQANLNKALSFIATEMSAVHDDGVTQQEFDTMIAQKKDQLTKLFATYARTDTDVLMSQHLRSQQSGVVDISPETYQKLRQSFLATLSLDDLNQELHNQLSREPTLILRQPRGEPEENVKALRDVYNNTMGLNMEDASAATDAVPEDVSSSATAPQADPAAKEEPTSAQ
;
A
#
# COMPACT_ATOMS: atom_id res chain seq x y z
N MET A 1 -4.57 -16.33 5.59
CA MET A 1 -4.50 -14.91 6.01
C MET A 1 -5.73 -14.20 5.47
N SER A 2 -6.36 -13.34 6.28
CA SER A 2 -7.54 -12.58 5.87
C SER A 2 -7.29 -11.08 5.98
N SER A 3 -7.80 -10.31 5.02
CA SER A 3 -7.78 -8.84 5.04
C SER A 3 -9.17 -8.30 4.66
N TYR A 4 -9.28 -7.00 4.43
CA TYR A 4 -10.56 -6.33 4.16
C TYR A 4 -11.20 -6.76 2.83
N ASP A 5 -10.39 -7.17 1.85
CA ASP A 5 -10.84 -7.46 0.47
C ASP A 5 -10.37 -8.81 -0.08
N TYR A 6 -9.53 -9.53 0.65
CA TYR A 6 -9.07 -10.83 0.22
C TYR A 6 -8.91 -11.82 1.37
N THR A 7 -8.97 -13.10 1.02
CA THR A 7 -8.48 -14.21 1.85
C THR A 7 -7.43 -14.96 1.03
N ALA A 8 -6.23 -15.10 1.59
CA ALA A 8 -5.11 -15.78 0.96
C ALA A 8 -4.81 -17.10 1.68
N TYR A 9 -4.78 -18.17 0.88
CA TYR A 9 -4.35 -19.51 1.30
C TYR A 9 -2.97 -19.78 0.73
N ASN A 10 -1.98 -19.94 1.61
CA ASN A 10 -0.58 -20.08 1.22
C ASN A 10 -0.08 -21.48 1.59
N LEU A 11 0.48 -22.18 0.61
CA LEU A 11 1.13 -23.49 0.80
C LEU A 11 2.55 -23.41 0.27
N SER A 12 3.52 -23.83 1.07
CA SER A 12 4.92 -24.00 0.65
C SER A 12 5.23 -25.50 0.63
N LEU A 13 5.63 -25.99 -0.55
CA LEU A 13 5.87 -27.40 -0.78
C LEU A 13 7.35 -27.65 -1.06
N PRO A 14 7.92 -28.77 -0.57
CA PRO A 14 9.26 -29.18 -0.97
C PRO A 14 9.32 -29.46 -2.48
N ASN A 15 10.46 -29.17 -3.08
CA ASN A 15 10.70 -29.40 -4.51
C ASN A 15 10.66 -30.90 -4.85
N ASN A 16 10.30 -31.23 -6.09
CA ASN A 16 10.26 -32.59 -6.64
C ASN A 16 9.36 -33.58 -5.86
N ARG A 17 8.19 -33.11 -5.40
CA ARG A 17 7.16 -33.91 -4.71
C ARG A 17 5.81 -33.78 -5.42
N PRO A 18 5.63 -34.40 -6.61
CA PRO A 18 4.44 -34.23 -7.43
C PRO A 18 3.15 -34.70 -6.74
N GLU A 19 3.23 -35.67 -5.84
CA GLU A 19 2.11 -36.14 -5.03
C GLU A 19 1.62 -35.06 -4.03
N LEU A 20 2.55 -34.32 -3.40
CA LEU A 20 2.18 -33.22 -2.50
C LEU A 20 1.57 -32.05 -3.27
N LEU A 21 2.05 -31.79 -4.50
CA LEU A 21 1.42 -30.79 -5.37
C LEU A 21 -0.03 -31.17 -5.70
N LYS A 22 -0.28 -32.44 -6.06
CA LYS A 22 -1.63 -32.94 -6.31
C LYS A 22 -2.53 -32.83 -5.08
N GLU A 23 -2.02 -33.21 -3.90
CA GLU A 23 -2.75 -33.10 -2.63
C GLU A 23 -3.06 -31.63 -2.27
N ALA A 24 -2.09 -30.74 -2.48
CA ALA A 24 -2.25 -29.30 -2.26
C ALA A 24 -3.33 -28.71 -3.18
N LEU A 25 -3.30 -29.02 -4.48
CA LEU A 25 -4.33 -28.59 -5.43
C LEU A 25 -5.72 -29.12 -5.03
N GLN A 26 -5.80 -30.38 -4.59
CA GLN A 26 -7.06 -30.96 -4.12
C GLN A 26 -7.56 -30.28 -2.83
N TRP A 27 -6.67 -29.98 -1.89
CA TRP A 27 -7.01 -29.29 -0.65
C TRP A 27 -7.51 -27.85 -0.93
N LEU A 28 -6.84 -27.13 -1.83
CA LEU A 28 -7.25 -25.80 -2.28
C LEU A 28 -8.61 -25.84 -3.00
N ALA A 29 -8.82 -26.80 -3.91
CA ALA A 29 -10.09 -26.98 -4.60
C ALA A 29 -11.25 -27.36 -3.66
N ASN A 30 -10.98 -28.21 -2.66
CA ASN A 30 -11.96 -28.55 -1.63
C ASN A 30 -12.28 -27.34 -0.75
N THR A 31 -11.28 -26.55 -0.37
CA THR A 31 -11.49 -25.29 0.35
C THR A 31 -12.32 -24.30 -0.48
N ALA A 32 -12.07 -24.24 -1.79
CA ALA A 32 -12.74 -23.32 -2.71
C ALA A 32 -14.22 -23.64 -2.97
N GLY A 33 -14.63 -24.91 -3.04
CA GLY A 33 -16.03 -25.24 -3.39
C GLY A 33 -16.70 -26.37 -2.61
N LYS A 34 -16.01 -27.02 -1.67
CA LYS A 34 -16.50 -28.20 -0.94
C LYS A 34 -16.19 -28.12 0.56
N LEU A 35 -16.12 -26.91 1.12
CA LEU A 35 -15.83 -26.72 2.53
C LEU A 35 -16.95 -27.35 3.38
N ASN A 36 -16.58 -28.25 4.28
CA ASN A 36 -17.55 -28.84 5.20
C ASN A 36 -17.84 -27.86 6.33
N ILE A 37 -19.01 -27.22 6.26
CA ILE A 37 -19.51 -26.31 7.29
C ILE A 37 -20.65 -27.04 8.02
N ASP A 38 -20.44 -27.43 9.26
CA ASP A 38 -21.46 -28.04 10.11
C ASP A 38 -21.26 -27.62 11.57
N SER A 39 -22.20 -27.98 12.45
CA SER A 39 -22.12 -27.57 13.85
C SER A 39 -20.86 -28.07 14.55
N ASN A 40 -20.39 -29.28 14.22
CA ASN A 40 -19.23 -29.87 14.88
C ASN A 40 -17.94 -29.14 14.48
N THR A 41 -17.73 -28.93 13.18
CA THR A 41 -16.59 -28.20 12.63
C THR A 41 -16.54 -26.76 13.12
N VAL A 42 -17.68 -26.07 13.20
CA VAL A 42 -17.78 -24.71 13.76
C VAL A 42 -17.46 -24.69 15.25
N ILE A 43 -18.00 -25.63 16.04
CA ILE A 43 -17.68 -25.72 17.47
C ILE A 43 -16.18 -25.99 17.67
N SER A 44 -15.60 -26.94 16.94
CA SER A 44 -14.17 -27.24 17.01
C SER A 44 -13.32 -26.03 16.62
N ALA A 45 -13.70 -25.28 15.58
CA ALA A 45 -12.99 -24.06 15.18
C ALA A 45 -13.07 -22.96 16.26
N LEU A 46 -14.23 -22.76 16.89
CA LEU A 46 -14.43 -21.77 17.96
C LEU A 46 -13.74 -22.13 19.28
N GLN A 47 -13.41 -23.40 19.48
CA GLN A 47 -12.71 -23.93 20.66
C GLN A 47 -11.20 -24.08 20.43
N SER A 48 -10.71 -23.88 19.21
CA SER A 48 -9.28 -23.94 18.91
C SER A 48 -8.55 -22.87 19.75
N PRO A 49 -7.57 -23.27 20.58
CA PRO A 49 -6.79 -22.31 21.39
C PRO A 49 -5.81 -21.50 20.53
N GLU A 50 -5.52 -21.97 19.32
CA GLU A 50 -4.60 -21.32 18.39
C GLU A 50 -5.39 -20.48 17.38
N ASN A 51 -5.05 -19.20 17.28
CA ASN A 51 -5.47 -18.39 16.14
C ASN A 51 -4.56 -18.72 14.95
N LEU A 52 -4.98 -19.71 14.16
CA LEU A 52 -4.25 -20.19 12.99
C LEU A 52 -4.38 -19.24 11.77
N VAL A 53 -5.23 -18.21 11.85
CA VAL A 53 -5.51 -17.30 10.74
C VAL A 53 -4.93 -15.92 11.03
N ALA A 54 -3.79 -15.62 10.40
CA ALA A 54 -3.23 -14.27 10.41
C ALA A 54 -4.15 -13.26 9.71
N THR A 55 -4.11 -12.00 10.16
CA THR A 55 -4.81 -10.88 9.52
C THR A 55 -3.84 -9.88 8.92
N LEU A 56 -4.30 -9.12 7.92
CA LEU A 56 -3.64 -7.90 7.48
C LEU A 56 -4.62 -6.72 7.64
N PRO A 57 -4.28 -5.68 8.44
CA PRO A 57 -3.07 -5.57 9.27
C PRO A 57 -3.02 -6.63 10.38
N SER A 58 -1.81 -6.89 10.89
CA SER A 58 -1.59 -7.89 11.94
C SER A 58 -2.13 -7.46 13.30
N ASP A 59 -2.15 -6.15 13.57
CA ASP A 59 -2.75 -5.56 14.76
C ASP A 59 -3.85 -4.57 14.35
N ALA A 60 -5.10 -5.02 14.37
CA ALA A 60 -6.26 -4.17 14.11
C ALA A 60 -6.52 -3.14 15.23
N ASN A 61 -5.87 -3.29 16.39
CA ASN A 61 -5.98 -2.36 17.51
C ASN A 61 -4.89 -1.29 17.53
N ASP A 62 -3.93 -1.34 16.59
CA ASP A 62 -2.90 -0.33 16.47
C ASP A 62 -3.56 1.07 16.37
N PRO A 63 -3.19 2.03 17.24
CA PRO A 63 -3.84 3.34 17.30
C PRO A 63 -3.75 4.12 15.98
N LEU A 64 -2.64 3.96 15.25
CA LEU A 64 -2.47 4.60 13.94
C LEU A 64 -3.40 3.95 12.92
N TRP A 65 -3.52 2.62 12.91
CA TRP A 65 -4.47 1.92 12.03
C TRP A 65 -5.91 2.36 12.29
N ARG A 66 -6.35 2.37 13.56
CA ARG A 66 -7.70 2.84 13.94
C ARG A 66 -7.96 4.29 13.53
N LEU A 67 -6.94 5.14 13.62
CA LEU A 67 -7.04 6.52 13.12
C LEU A 67 -7.19 6.55 11.60
N ARG A 68 -6.39 5.76 10.86
CA ARG A 68 -6.45 5.70 9.39
C ARG A 68 -7.79 5.20 8.87
N LEU A 69 -8.47 4.33 9.61
CA LEU A 69 -9.80 3.83 9.26
C LEU A 69 -10.91 4.90 9.33
N LYS A 70 -10.71 6.02 10.04
CA LYS A 70 -11.74 7.05 10.15
C LYS A 70 -12.09 7.61 8.76
N GLY A 71 -13.39 7.61 8.43
CA GLY A 71 -13.89 8.06 7.13
C GLY A 71 -13.67 7.06 5.98
N SER A 72 -13.11 5.88 6.25
CA SER A 72 -12.98 4.81 5.25
C SER A 72 -14.20 3.89 5.21
N THR A 73 -14.33 3.12 4.12
CA THR A 73 -15.34 2.05 3.99
C THR A 73 -15.01 0.80 4.82
N MET A 74 -13.86 0.78 5.49
CA MET A 74 -13.35 -0.36 6.25
C MET A 74 -13.64 -0.27 7.76
N LEU A 75 -14.11 0.88 8.24
CA LEU A 75 -14.42 1.08 9.65
C LEU A 75 -15.54 0.13 10.10
N GLY A 76 -15.28 -0.68 11.13
CA GLY A 76 -16.22 -1.70 11.63
C GLY A 76 -16.23 -3.01 10.85
N HIS A 77 -15.26 -3.21 9.96
CA HIS A 77 -15.08 -4.43 9.16
C HIS A 77 -13.73 -5.12 9.44
N GLU A 78 -13.27 -5.14 10.70
CA GLU A 78 -11.97 -5.68 11.07
C GLU A 78 -11.84 -7.18 10.69
N PRO A 79 -10.86 -7.59 9.85
CA PRO A 79 -10.78 -8.95 9.30
C PRO A 79 -10.57 -10.07 10.34
N GLY A 80 -10.12 -9.72 11.54
CA GLY A 80 -9.88 -10.66 12.65
C GLY A 80 -11.00 -10.72 13.67
N GLN A 81 -12.11 -9.99 13.44
CA GLN A 81 -13.22 -9.99 14.38
C GLN A 81 -13.88 -11.36 14.43
N GLY A 82 -13.97 -11.94 15.63
CA GLY A 82 -14.66 -13.20 15.84
C GLY A 82 -16.17 -13.07 15.56
N PRO A 83 -16.84 -14.14 15.11
CA PRO A 83 -18.27 -14.09 14.83
C PRO A 83 -19.10 -13.94 16.12
N ASN A 84 -20.27 -13.31 16.00
CA ASN A 84 -21.26 -13.30 17.06
C ASN A 84 -21.67 -14.74 17.43
N ARG A 85 -21.87 -14.99 18.72
CA ARG A 85 -22.27 -16.31 19.24
C ARG A 85 -23.73 -16.29 19.69
N PRO A 86 -24.52 -17.35 19.40
CA PRO A 86 -24.17 -18.55 18.64
C PRO A 86 -24.00 -18.28 17.13
N VAL A 87 -23.12 -19.03 16.47
CA VAL A 87 -22.91 -18.92 15.01
C VAL A 87 -24.01 -19.67 14.27
N ASP A 88 -24.72 -18.98 13.39
CA ASP A 88 -25.68 -19.61 12.47
C ASP A 88 -24.94 -20.30 11.31
N THR A 89 -24.95 -21.64 11.33
CA THR A 89 -24.28 -22.45 10.31
C THR A 89 -24.91 -22.31 8.92
N GLN A 90 -26.21 -21.99 8.83
CA GLN A 90 -26.87 -21.73 7.55
C GLN A 90 -26.42 -20.38 6.98
N GLN A 91 -26.33 -19.34 7.82
CA GLN A 91 -25.81 -18.04 7.41
C GLN A 91 -24.34 -18.14 6.95
N LEU A 92 -23.51 -18.89 7.68
CA LEU A 92 -22.12 -19.10 7.30
C LEU A 92 -21.98 -19.85 5.96
N LYS A 93 -22.83 -20.86 5.72
CA LYS A 93 -22.91 -21.55 4.41
C LYS A 93 -23.32 -20.62 3.29
N ALA A 94 -24.34 -19.79 3.52
CA ALA A 94 -24.81 -18.84 2.53
C ALA A 94 -23.71 -17.83 2.17
N PHE A 95 -23.00 -17.31 3.18
CA PHE A 95 -21.83 -16.44 2.96
C PHE A 95 -20.75 -17.14 2.13
N TYR A 96 -20.38 -18.37 2.49
CA TYR A 96 -19.39 -19.15 1.74
C TYR A 96 -19.80 -19.32 0.27
N GLN A 97 -21.03 -19.76 0.01
CA GLN A 97 -21.55 -19.96 -1.35
C GLN A 97 -21.63 -18.66 -2.18
N GLN A 98 -21.91 -17.53 -1.52
CA GLN A 98 -22.00 -16.23 -2.18
C GLN A 98 -20.62 -15.69 -2.59
N TRP A 99 -19.59 -15.87 -1.75
CA TRP A 99 -18.30 -15.19 -1.93
C TRP A 99 -17.18 -16.07 -2.48
N TYR A 100 -17.23 -17.40 -2.28
CA TYR A 100 -16.25 -18.37 -2.78
C TYR A 100 -16.65 -18.88 -4.17
N THR A 101 -16.59 -17.98 -5.15
CA THR A 101 -16.89 -18.27 -6.55
C THR A 101 -15.62 -18.22 -7.41
N PRO A 102 -15.48 -19.07 -8.45
CA PRO A 102 -14.24 -19.20 -9.22
C PRO A 102 -13.83 -17.94 -9.99
N ASP A 103 -14.79 -17.07 -10.36
CA ASP A 103 -14.53 -15.79 -11.02
C ASP A 103 -13.83 -14.75 -10.12
N ALA A 104 -13.81 -14.99 -8.81
CA ALA A 104 -13.13 -14.15 -7.82
C ALA A 104 -11.92 -14.84 -7.17
N MET A 105 -11.44 -15.94 -7.74
CA MET A 105 -10.27 -16.68 -7.26
C MET A 105 -9.12 -16.55 -8.25
N THR A 106 -7.89 -16.45 -7.73
CA THR A 106 -6.68 -16.51 -8.55
C THR A 106 -5.66 -17.40 -7.87
N LEU A 107 -5.18 -18.40 -8.59
CA LEU A 107 -4.14 -19.32 -8.13
C LEU A 107 -2.80 -18.89 -8.70
N TYR A 108 -1.84 -18.60 -7.82
CA TYR A 108 -0.46 -18.30 -8.19
C TYR A 108 0.42 -19.50 -7.81
N VAL A 109 1.32 -19.91 -8.70
CA VAL A 109 2.31 -20.97 -8.47
C VAL A 109 3.67 -20.47 -8.89
N VAL A 110 4.63 -20.45 -7.96
CA VAL A 110 6.02 -20.04 -8.22
C VAL A 110 6.94 -21.17 -7.79
N GLY A 111 7.79 -21.63 -8.71
CA GLY A 111 8.75 -22.70 -8.47
C GLY A 111 9.20 -23.38 -9.75
N ASN A 112 10.06 -24.38 -9.61
CA ASN A 112 10.47 -25.23 -10.72
C ASN A 112 9.38 -26.28 -11.01
N VAL A 113 8.45 -25.97 -11.92
CA VAL A 113 7.28 -26.80 -12.23
C VAL A 113 7.19 -27.07 -13.74
N ASP A 114 6.71 -28.26 -14.11
CA ASP A 114 6.31 -28.55 -15.49
C ASP A 114 4.99 -27.83 -15.79
N SER A 115 5.06 -26.74 -16.55
CA SER A 115 3.90 -25.86 -16.79
C SER A 115 2.74 -26.59 -17.46
N ARG A 116 3.02 -27.50 -18.39
CA ARG A 116 1.99 -28.26 -19.13
C ARG A 116 1.20 -29.17 -18.19
N SER A 117 1.91 -30.03 -17.45
CA SER A 117 1.30 -30.95 -16.48
C SER A 117 0.59 -30.20 -15.36
N LEU A 118 1.17 -29.09 -14.88
CA LEU A 118 0.53 -28.26 -13.85
C LEU A 118 -0.79 -27.66 -14.35
N SER A 119 -0.85 -27.13 -15.58
CA SER A 119 -2.09 -26.60 -16.15
C SER A 119 -3.19 -27.68 -16.25
N GLU A 120 -2.85 -28.90 -16.67
CA GLU A 120 -3.79 -30.01 -16.71
C GLU A 120 -4.32 -30.39 -15.31
N GLN A 121 -3.43 -30.43 -14.32
CA GLN A 121 -3.79 -30.72 -12.93
C GLN A 121 -4.68 -29.62 -12.32
N ILE A 122 -4.39 -28.35 -12.58
CA ILE A 122 -5.21 -27.21 -12.16
C ILE A 122 -6.60 -27.34 -12.80
N ASN A 123 -6.67 -27.54 -14.12
CA ASN A 123 -7.96 -27.70 -14.81
C ASN A 123 -8.77 -28.85 -14.18
N LYS A 124 -8.14 -30.00 -13.94
CA LYS A 124 -8.82 -31.14 -13.32
C LYS A 124 -9.31 -30.87 -11.90
N ALA A 125 -8.52 -30.15 -11.09
CA ALA A 125 -8.87 -29.89 -9.69
C ALA A 125 -10.00 -28.85 -9.55
N PHE A 126 -10.00 -27.81 -10.38
CA PHE A 126 -10.87 -26.64 -10.21
C PHE A 126 -12.04 -26.54 -11.20
N ALA A 127 -12.09 -27.35 -12.28
CA ALA A 127 -13.14 -27.25 -13.32
C ALA A 127 -14.58 -27.44 -12.81
N ASP A 128 -14.76 -28.19 -11.72
CA ASP A 128 -16.08 -28.46 -11.17
C ASP A 128 -16.61 -27.32 -10.28
N LEU A 129 -15.81 -26.29 -9.99
CA LEU A 129 -16.26 -25.13 -9.21
C LEU A 129 -17.43 -24.41 -9.90
N LYS A 130 -18.35 -23.89 -9.09
CA LYS A 130 -19.59 -23.24 -9.53
C LYS A 130 -19.75 -21.88 -8.86
N GLY A 131 -20.67 -21.08 -9.39
CA GLY A 131 -20.96 -19.74 -8.92
C GLY A 131 -20.27 -18.66 -9.75
N LYS A 132 -20.84 -17.46 -9.69
CA LYS A 132 -20.34 -16.25 -10.31
C LYS A 132 -20.86 -15.07 -9.51
N ARG A 133 -20.05 -14.04 -9.29
CA ARG A 133 -20.52 -12.84 -8.62
C ARG A 133 -21.43 -12.02 -9.54
N GLU A 134 -22.57 -11.60 -9.00
CA GLU A 134 -23.46 -10.66 -9.70
C GLU A 134 -22.97 -9.22 -9.55
N THR A 135 -22.34 -8.90 -8.42
CA THR A 135 -21.78 -7.60 -8.12
C THR A 135 -20.25 -7.66 -8.01
N PRO A 136 -19.52 -6.71 -8.63
CA PRO A 136 -18.09 -6.58 -8.40
C PRO A 136 -17.79 -6.37 -6.91
N ALA A 137 -16.66 -6.88 -6.44
CA ALA A 137 -16.20 -6.58 -5.08
C ALA A 137 -15.95 -5.08 -4.94
N THR A 138 -16.49 -4.48 -3.88
CA THR A 138 -16.13 -3.12 -3.49
C THR A 138 -14.68 -3.11 -3.04
N LEU A 139 -13.84 -2.31 -3.71
CA LEU A 139 -12.45 -2.17 -3.33
C LEU A 139 -12.34 -1.32 -2.05
N PRO A 140 -11.58 -1.76 -1.04
CA PRO A 140 -11.34 -0.99 0.16
C PRO A 140 -10.48 0.23 -0.17
N THR A 141 -10.86 1.37 0.39
CA THR A 141 -10.14 2.64 0.19
C THR A 141 -9.92 3.31 1.53
N LEU A 142 -8.74 3.92 1.70
CA LEU A 142 -8.47 4.79 2.82
C LEU A 142 -8.78 6.24 2.44
N ALA A 143 -9.36 6.98 3.38
CA ALA A 143 -9.45 8.43 3.27
C ALA A 143 -8.03 9.05 3.27
N PRO A 144 -7.84 10.24 2.68
CA PRO A 144 -6.59 10.98 2.80
C PRO A 144 -6.16 11.15 4.26
N LEU A 145 -4.87 11.01 4.53
CA LEU A 145 -4.32 11.33 5.85
C LEU A 145 -4.49 12.84 6.10
N PRO A 146 -5.11 13.27 7.22
CA PRO A 146 -5.19 14.68 7.56
C PRO A 146 -3.80 15.28 7.77
N THR A 147 -3.58 16.53 7.36
CA THR A 147 -2.28 17.18 7.59
C THR A 147 -2.08 17.60 9.04
N THR A 148 -3.14 17.68 9.87
CA THR A 148 -3.07 18.02 11.31
C THR A 148 -2.10 17.10 12.07
N PRO A 149 -1.27 17.62 13.00
CA PRO A 149 -0.35 16.77 13.76
C PRO A 149 -1.12 15.80 14.66
N ILE A 150 -0.60 14.59 14.81
CA ILE A 150 -1.23 13.50 15.54
C ILE A 150 -0.30 13.03 16.65
N ASN A 151 -0.84 12.87 17.86
CA ASN A 151 -0.17 12.18 18.97
C ASN A 151 -0.88 10.86 19.27
N LEU A 152 -0.12 9.78 19.45
CA LEU A 152 -0.60 8.44 19.75
C LEU A 152 0.22 7.83 20.89
N ILE A 153 -0.46 7.20 21.84
CA ILE A 153 0.21 6.39 22.87
C ILE A 153 0.42 4.98 22.32
N ALA A 154 1.66 4.48 22.39
CA ALA A 154 2.04 3.14 21.99
C ALA A 154 2.40 2.29 23.21
N GLU A 155 1.58 1.26 23.49
CA GLU A 155 1.69 0.43 24.71
C GLU A 155 3.04 -0.30 24.84
N ASN A 156 3.65 -0.69 23.72
CA ASN A 156 4.89 -1.51 23.69
C ASN A 156 6.11 -0.76 23.16
N ALA A 157 6.02 0.57 22.96
CA ALA A 157 7.15 1.35 22.49
C ALA A 157 8.16 1.59 23.62
N GLN A 158 9.45 1.53 23.29
CA GLN A 158 10.55 1.82 24.24
C GLN A 158 11.04 3.27 24.15
N GLN A 159 10.74 3.93 23.03
CA GLN A 159 11.20 5.27 22.68
C GLN A 159 10.11 5.96 21.85
N ASP A 160 10.17 7.28 21.82
CA ASP A 160 9.35 8.07 20.91
C ASP A 160 9.70 7.73 19.47
N THR A 161 8.69 7.74 18.60
CA THR A 161 8.87 7.71 17.15
C THR A 161 8.07 8.82 16.51
N LEU A 162 8.77 9.84 16.02
CA LEU A 162 8.17 10.91 15.22
C LEU A 162 8.29 10.57 13.74
N SER A 163 7.15 10.57 13.05
CA SER A 163 7.06 10.23 11.63
C SER A 163 6.66 11.47 10.84
N ILE A 164 7.49 11.87 9.88
CA ILE A 164 7.18 12.90 8.89
C ILE A 164 6.58 12.17 7.69
N THR A 165 5.26 12.27 7.51
CA THR A 165 4.50 11.38 6.63
C THR A 165 3.85 12.14 5.48
N TRP A 166 4.08 11.70 4.24
CA TRP A 166 3.36 12.17 3.06
C TRP A 166 2.42 11.09 2.56
N ASP A 167 1.17 11.46 2.30
CA ASP A 167 0.10 10.54 1.87
C ASP A 167 -0.58 11.12 0.63
N VAL A 168 -0.46 10.43 -0.51
CA VAL A 168 -1.01 10.89 -1.80
C VAL A 168 -1.86 9.80 -2.45
N PRO A 169 -2.83 10.15 -3.33
CA PRO A 169 -3.53 9.15 -4.12
C PRO A 169 -2.55 8.34 -4.96
N TRP A 170 -2.70 7.01 -4.97
CA TRP A 170 -1.90 6.14 -5.81
C TRP A 170 -2.52 5.99 -7.19
N GLN A 171 -1.70 6.14 -8.23
CA GLN A 171 -2.08 5.86 -9.61
C GLN A 171 -1.29 4.64 -10.11
N PRO A 172 -1.97 3.56 -10.54
CA PRO A 172 -1.29 2.39 -11.09
C PRO A 172 -0.42 2.74 -12.28
N ILE A 173 0.74 2.07 -12.37
CA ILE A 173 1.69 2.30 -13.46
C ILE A 173 1.21 1.55 -14.70
N ARG A 174 0.73 2.28 -15.71
CA ARG A 174 0.14 1.70 -16.93
C ARG A 174 0.97 1.90 -18.20
N ASP A 175 1.96 2.78 -18.14
CA ASP A 175 2.82 3.09 -19.29
C ASP A 175 4.23 3.50 -18.84
N SER A 176 5.12 3.64 -19.83
CA SER A 176 6.52 3.99 -19.61
C SER A 176 6.74 5.41 -19.06
N GLN A 177 5.85 6.37 -19.35
CA GLN A 177 5.98 7.74 -18.86
C GLN A 177 5.65 7.79 -17.36
N VAL A 178 4.59 7.11 -16.94
CA VAL A 178 4.23 6.97 -15.52
C VAL A 178 5.34 6.21 -14.76
N LEU A 179 5.91 5.17 -15.36
CA LEU A 179 7.04 4.44 -14.76
C LEU A 179 8.27 5.33 -14.55
N GLN A 180 8.63 6.16 -15.53
CA GLN A 180 9.75 7.10 -15.41
C GLN A 180 9.50 8.15 -14.31
N ARG A 181 8.28 8.69 -14.21
CA ARG A 181 7.92 9.62 -13.13
C ARG A 181 8.02 8.93 -11.76
N TYR A 182 7.47 7.72 -11.64
CA TYR A 182 7.56 6.93 -10.42
C TYR A 182 9.02 6.70 -10.00
N TRP A 183 9.88 6.29 -10.94
CA TRP A 183 11.31 6.10 -10.69
C TRP A 183 12.06 7.38 -10.33
N LYS A 184 11.70 8.52 -10.93
CA LYS A 184 12.26 9.82 -10.56
C LYS A 184 11.89 10.17 -9.12
N SER A 185 10.61 10.04 -8.77
CA SER A 185 10.15 10.30 -7.41
C SER A 185 10.77 9.34 -6.39
N ASP A 186 10.95 8.07 -6.76
CA ASP A 186 11.61 7.07 -5.92
C ASP A 186 13.09 7.36 -5.70
N PHE A 187 13.80 7.72 -6.77
CA PHE A 187 15.21 8.11 -6.69
C PHE A 187 15.40 9.37 -5.83
N ALA A 188 14.48 10.35 -5.91
CA ALA A 188 14.51 11.53 -5.05
C ALA A 188 14.33 11.19 -3.56
N ARG A 189 13.37 10.32 -3.20
CA ARG A 189 13.19 9.90 -1.81
C ARG A 189 14.41 9.16 -1.26
N GLU A 190 15.00 8.28 -2.07
CA GLU A 190 16.20 7.56 -1.68
C GLU A 190 17.41 8.49 -1.56
N ALA A 191 17.54 9.50 -2.44
CA ALA A 191 18.61 10.49 -2.37
C ALA A 191 18.50 11.32 -1.08
N LEU A 192 17.29 11.82 -0.77
CA LEU A 192 17.01 12.52 0.48
C LEU A 192 17.37 11.66 1.69
N PHE A 193 16.89 10.41 1.73
CA PHE A 193 17.14 9.53 2.88
C PHE A 193 18.63 9.19 3.03
N SER A 194 19.33 8.92 1.92
CA SER A 194 20.78 8.68 1.93
C SER A 194 21.55 9.89 2.46
N HIS A 195 21.18 11.10 2.03
CA HIS A 195 21.75 12.34 2.52
C HIS A 195 21.55 12.49 4.03
N LEU A 196 20.30 12.35 4.52
CA LEU A 196 19.96 12.45 5.93
C LEU A 196 20.70 11.41 6.79
N GLN A 197 20.85 10.18 6.31
CA GLN A 197 21.64 9.15 6.98
C GLN A 197 23.12 9.54 7.08
N GLN A 198 23.70 10.09 6.01
CA GLN A 198 25.10 10.48 5.97
C GLN A 198 25.40 11.66 6.90
N VAL A 199 24.58 12.71 6.89
CA VAL A 199 24.76 13.87 7.78
C VAL A 199 24.53 13.48 9.25
N LEU A 200 23.52 12.64 9.54
CA LEU A 200 23.29 12.12 10.90
C LEU A 200 24.45 11.27 11.42
N ALA A 201 25.06 10.44 10.57
CA ALA A 201 26.19 9.59 10.93
C ALA A 201 27.47 10.40 11.28
N ASN A 202 27.51 11.67 10.87
CA ASN A 202 28.62 12.60 11.07
C ASN A 202 28.28 13.74 12.07
N SER A 203 27.15 13.67 12.77
CA SER A 203 26.73 14.67 13.74
C SER A 203 26.83 14.17 15.19
N ASP A 204 26.68 15.09 16.14
CA ASP A 204 26.61 14.78 17.57
C ASP A 204 25.35 13.97 17.98
N LEU A 205 24.41 13.75 17.05
CA LEU A 205 23.22 12.92 17.25
C LEU A 205 23.44 11.46 16.86
N LYS A 206 24.62 11.11 16.33
CA LYS A 206 24.97 9.74 15.96
C LYS A 206 24.69 8.77 17.11
N GLY A 207 23.91 7.73 16.82
CA GLY A 207 23.56 6.69 17.78
C GLY A 207 22.49 7.09 18.81
N SER A 208 22.10 8.37 18.87
CA SER A 208 20.99 8.85 19.71
C SER A 208 19.65 8.85 18.97
N VAL A 209 19.69 8.88 17.64
CA VAL A 209 18.52 8.84 16.76
C VAL A 209 18.66 7.64 15.82
N ASN A 210 17.62 6.81 15.77
CA ASN A 210 17.47 5.81 14.72
C ASN A 210 16.57 6.38 13.62
N LEU A 211 17.13 6.50 12.42
CA LEU A 211 16.42 7.02 11.25
C LEU A 211 15.97 5.85 10.37
N MET A 212 14.67 5.74 10.13
CA MET A 212 14.10 4.77 9.21
C MET A 212 13.28 5.47 8.14
N PHE A 213 13.15 4.84 6.97
CA PHE A 213 12.33 5.32 5.89
C PHE A 213 11.63 4.14 5.24
N ASP A 214 10.35 4.31 4.97
CA ASP A 214 9.59 3.37 4.16
C ASP A 214 8.54 4.08 3.31
N CYS A 215 8.15 3.38 2.26
CA CYS A 215 7.00 3.70 1.43
C CYS A 215 6.12 2.48 1.27
N GLN A 216 4.81 2.69 1.33
CA GLN A 216 3.81 1.65 1.11
C GLN A 216 2.71 2.15 0.19
N VAL A 217 2.23 1.25 -0.67
CA VAL A 217 1.05 1.46 -1.50
C VAL A 217 -0.03 0.50 -1.03
N GLN A 218 -1.05 1.04 -0.38
CA GLN A 218 -2.16 0.26 0.17
C GLN A 218 -3.46 1.04 0.03
N TYR A 219 -4.56 0.33 -0.26
CA TYR A 219 -5.91 0.92 -0.29
C TYR A 219 -6.01 2.20 -1.13
N GLN A 220 -5.35 2.19 -2.30
CA GLN A 220 -5.27 3.30 -3.27
C GLN A 220 -4.55 4.56 -2.78
N ARG A 221 -3.75 4.45 -1.71
CA ARG A 221 -2.87 5.51 -1.20
C ARG A 221 -1.41 5.08 -1.33
N SER A 222 -0.55 6.04 -1.66
CA SER A 222 0.89 5.91 -1.52
C SER A 222 1.30 6.75 -0.32
N GLN A 223 1.85 6.10 0.70
CA GLN A 223 2.34 6.74 1.89
C GLN A 223 3.85 6.51 2.00
N CYS A 224 4.61 7.57 2.22
CA CYS A 224 6.03 7.50 2.53
C CYS A 224 6.28 8.26 3.82
N ALA A 225 7.16 7.75 4.67
CA ALA A 225 7.47 8.38 5.94
C ALA A 225 8.96 8.30 6.28
N ILE A 226 9.47 9.36 6.88
CA ILE A 226 10.76 9.38 7.57
C ILE A 226 10.46 9.27 9.06
N HIS A 227 11.00 8.24 9.70
CA HIS A 227 10.81 7.95 11.11
C HIS A 227 12.07 8.29 11.90
N LEU A 228 11.91 9.09 12.95
CA LEU A 228 12.93 9.44 13.93
C LEU A 228 12.57 8.75 15.24
N SER A 229 13.27 7.67 15.57
CA SER A 229 13.13 7.02 16.87
C SER A 229 14.23 7.51 17.82
N THR A 230 13.83 8.09 18.95
CA THR A 230 14.73 8.74 19.92
C THR A 230 14.06 8.86 21.30
N THR A 231 14.81 9.23 22.33
CA THR A 231 14.22 9.62 23.62
C THR A 231 13.45 10.93 23.51
N GLN A 232 12.42 11.11 24.34
CA GLN A 232 11.63 12.35 24.41
C GLN A 232 12.51 13.61 24.59
N ALA A 233 13.52 13.53 25.46
CA ALA A 233 14.45 14.63 25.71
C ALA A 233 15.26 15.08 24.47
N ASN A 234 15.51 14.16 23.53
CA ASN A 234 16.24 14.44 22.30
C ASN A 234 15.32 14.77 21.12
N LEU A 235 14.00 14.62 21.26
CA LEU A 235 13.04 14.69 20.16
C LEU A 235 13.09 16.01 19.40
N ASN A 236 13.00 17.15 20.12
CA ASN A 236 13.08 18.48 19.51
C ASN A 236 14.42 18.70 18.80
N LYS A 237 15.55 18.31 19.43
CA LYS A 237 16.88 18.46 18.84
C LYS A 237 17.03 17.62 17.57
N ALA A 238 16.51 16.39 17.58
CA ALA A 238 16.52 15.49 16.43
C ALA A 238 15.66 16.03 15.28
N LEU A 239 14.44 16.50 15.58
CA LEU A 239 13.56 17.12 14.60
C LEU A 239 14.19 18.36 13.98
N SER A 240 14.73 19.28 14.79
CA SER A 240 15.36 20.50 14.27
C SER A 240 16.56 20.18 13.38
N PHE A 241 17.38 19.19 13.75
CA PHE A 241 18.50 18.76 12.91
C PHE A 241 18.00 18.22 11.56
N ILE A 242 17.09 17.23 11.57
CA ILE A 242 16.58 16.64 10.33
C ILE A 242 15.83 17.66 9.46
N ALA A 243 15.01 18.52 10.06
CA ALA A 243 14.29 19.58 9.33
C ALA A 243 15.26 20.59 8.69
N THR A 244 16.39 20.90 9.34
CA THR A 244 17.40 21.80 8.77
C THR A 244 18.06 21.18 7.54
N GLU A 245 18.45 19.90 7.62
CA GLU A 245 19.04 19.19 6.49
C GLU A 245 18.03 18.99 5.35
N MET A 246 16.76 18.70 5.67
CA MET A 246 15.68 18.66 4.67
C MET A 246 15.47 20.03 4.00
N SER A 247 15.55 21.12 4.76
CA SER A 247 15.40 22.48 4.24
C SER A 247 16.56 22.84 3.30
N ALA A 248 17.79 22.48 3.66
CA ALA A 248 18.95 22.64 2.78
C ALA A 248 18.80 21.85 1.46
N VAL A 249 18.33 20.59 1.52
CA VAL A 249 18.05 19.80 0.31
C VAL A 249 16.87 20.37 -0.50
N HIS A 250 15.88 20.99 0.15
CA HIS A 250 14.78 21.66 -0.53
C HIS A 250 15.25 22.89 -1.33
N ASP A 251 16.16 23.68 -0.75
CA ASP A 251 16.61 24.95 -1.34
C ASP A 251 17.76 24.76 -2.35
N ASP A 252 18.77 23.98 -1.99
CA ASP A 252 20.00 23.82 -2.76
C ASP A 252 20.08 22.49 -3.54
N GLY A 253 19.23 21.52 -3.18
CA GLY A 253 19.29 20.16 -3.72
C GLY A 253 20.45 19.34 -3.17
N VAL A 254 20.72 18.19 -3.79
CA VAL A 254 21.93 17.40 -3.51
C VAL A 254 23.10 17.85 -4.37
N THR A 255 24.32 17.53 -3.94
CA THR A 255 25.53 17.86 -4.69
C THR A 255 25.73 16.95 -5.90
N GLN A 256 26.53 17.42 -6.87
CA GLN A 256 26.96 16.59 -8.01
C GLN A 256 27.65 15.29 -7.56
N GLN A 257 28.46 15.35 -6.49
CA GLN A 257 29.16 14.18 -5.98
C GLN A 257 28.20 13.13 -5.40
N GLU A 258 27.19 13.55 -4.65
CA GLU A 258 26.15 12.65 -4.13
C GLU A 258 25.36 12.01 -5.28
N PHE A 259 24.95 12.83 -6.25
CA PHE A 259 24.27 12.35 -7.45
C PHE A 259 25.08 11.32 -8.23
N ASP A 260 26.34 11.62 -8.56
CA ASP A 260 27.22 10.72 -9.31
C ASP A 260 27.45 9.41 -8.55
N THR A 261 27.63 9.49 -7.23
CA THR A 261 27.79 8.30 -6.35
C THR A 261 26.55 7.42 -6.42
N MET A 262 25.37 8.01 -6.29
CA MET A 262 24.10 7.28 -6.30
C MET A 262 23.80 6.69 -7.68
N ILE A 263 24.07 7.42 -8.76
CA ILE A 263 23.97 6.90 -10.14
C ILE A 263 24.90 5.71 -10.35
N ALA A 264 26.16 5.80 -9.89
CA ALA A 264 27.11 4.71 -9.99
C ALA A 264 26.63 3.46 -9.22
N GLN A 265 26.13 3.64 -8.00
CA GLN A 265 25.55 2.57 -7.19
C GLN A 265 24.34 1.92 -7.89
N LYS A 266 23.41 2.71 -8.45
CA LYS A 266 22.25 2.17 -9.18
C LYS A 266 22.64 1.43 -10.46
N LYS A 267 23.65 1.92 -11.18
CA LYS A 267 24.19 1.23 -12.36
C LYS A 267 24.83 -0.10 -11.96
N ASP A 268 25.61 -0.14 -10.88
CA ASP A 268 26.19 -1.37 -10.34
C ASP A 268 25.11 -2.38 -9.91
N GLN A 269 24.08 -1.93 -9.18
CA GLN A 269 22.91 -2.76 -8.84
C GLN A 269 22.23 -3.33 -10.08
N LEU A 270 22.06 -2.53 -11.14
CA LEU A 270 21.46 -2.98 -12.40
C LEU A 270 22.30 -4.04 -13.10
N THR A 271 23.64 -3.97 -13.03
CA THR A 271 24.51 -5.02 -13.58
C THR A 271 24.32 -6.38 -12.89
N LYS A 272 23.90 -6.35 -11.63
CA LYS A 272 23.68 -7.53 -10.80
C LYS A 272 22.26 -8.09 -10.91
N LEU A 273 21.36 -7.45 -11.68
CA LEU A 273 19.94 -7.78 -11.76
C LEU A 273 19.67 -9.29 -11.92
N PHE A 274 20.22 -9.93 -12.95
CA PHE A 274 19.97 -11.35 -13.22
C PHE A 274 20.61 -12.27 -12.18
N ALA A 275 21.76 -11.88 -11.63
CA ALA A 275 22.44 -12.63 -10.58
C ALA A 275 21.68 -12.59 -9.25
N THR A 276 20.98 -11.47 -8.97
CA THR A 276 20.05 -11.33 -7.85
C THR A 276 18.79 -12.12 -8.11
N TYR A 277 18.17 -11.97 -9.30
CA TYR A 277 16.95 -12.70 -9.68
C TYR A 277 17.13 -14.22 -9.59
N ALA A 278 18.24 -14.76 -10.10
CA ALA A 278 18.54 -16.19 -10.06
C ALA A 278 18.76 -16.75 -8.64
N ARG A 279 19.04 -15.89 -7.65
CA ARG A 279 19.21 -16.26 -6.24
C ARG A 279 18.02 -15.86 -5.36
N THR A 280 16.98 -15.28 -5.95
CA THR A 280 15.81 -14.84 -5.20
C THR A 280 14.95 -16.06 -4.87
N ASP A 281 14.64 -16.23 -3.59
CA ASP A 281 13.79 -17.34 -3.13
C ASP A 281 12.37 -17.23 -3.69
N THR A 282 11.72 -18.37 -3.87
CA THR A 282 10.40 -18.45 -4.51
C THR A 282 9.30 -17.74 -3.72
N ASP A 283 9.41 -17.66 -2.40
CA ASP A 283 8.48 -16.91 -1.54
C ASP A 283 8.66 -15.40 -1.71
N VAL A 284 9.90 -14.93 -1.90
CA VAL A 284 10.18 -13.52 -2.22
C VAL A 284 9.58 -13.17 -3.58
N LEU A 285 9.80 -13.99 -4.62
CA LEU A 285 9.19 -13.81 -5.95
C LEU A 285 7.65 -13.80 -5.87
N MET A 286 7.05 -14.72 -5.11
CA MET A 286 5.61 -14.76 -4.88
C MET A 286 5.12 -13.47 -4.20
N SER A 287 5.80 -13.02 -3.15
CA SER A 287 5.41 -11.81 -2.41
C SER A 287 5.49 -10.53 -3.27
N GLN A 288 6.50 -10.45 -4.16
CA GLN A 288 6.65 -9.35 -5.11
C GLN A 288 5.50 -9.34 -6.12
N HIS A 289 5.17 -10.51 -6.67
CA HIS A 289 4.06 -10.64 -7.61
C HIS A 289 2.71 -10.32 -6.96
N LEU A 290 2.45 -10.82 -5.74
CA LEU A 290 1.22 -10.50 -5.01
C LEU A 290 1.10 -9.01 -4.71
N ARG A 291 2.20 -8.35 -4.31
CA ARG A 291 2.23 -6.89 -4.10
C ARG A 291 1.96 -6.13 -5.39
N SER A 292 2.52 -6.59 -6.52
CA SER A 292 2.24 -6.02 -7.84
C SER A 292 0.74 -6.06 -8.16
N GLN A 293 0.10 -7.21 -7.98
CA GLN A 293 -1.32 -7.41 -8.26
C GLN A 293 -2.23 -6.60 -7.33
N GLN A 294 -1.91 -6.57 -6.02
CA GLN A 294 -2.71 -5.87 -5.02
C GLN A 294 -2.57 -4.34 -5.11
N SER A 295 -1.34 -3.86 -5.28
CA SER A 295 -1.05 -2.43 -5.26
C SER A 295 -1.06 -1.80 -6.66
N GLY A 296 -1.22 -2.58 -7.74
CA GLY A 296 -1.15 -2.06 -9.11
C GLY A 296 0.22 -1.49 -9.49
N VAL A 297 1.28 -1.98 -8.83
CA VAL A 297 2.68 -1.69 -9.20
C VAL A 297 3.04 -2.64 -10.34
N VAL A 298 3.41 -2.12 -11.51
CA VAL A 298 3.61 -2.96 -12.70
C VAL A 298 4.73 -3.99 -12.50
N ASP A 299 4.45 -5.26 -12.81
CA ASP A 299 5.42 -6.34 -12.90
C ASP A 299 5.85 -6.49 -14.37
N ILE A 300 7.14 -6.31 -14.65
CA ILE A 300 7.72 -6.36 -16.00
C ILE A 300 8.88 -7.34 -16.01
N SER A 301 9.10 -7.98 -17.17
CA SER A 301 10.20 -8.95 -17.29
C SER A 301 11.56 -8.32 -16.93
N PRO A 302 12.49 -9.09 -16.34
CA PRO A 302 13.81 -8.57 -15.99
C PRO A 302 14.55 -7.90 -17.17
N GLU A 303 14.40 -8.42 -18.39
CA GLU A 303 15.00 -7.84 -19.60
C GLU A 303 14.39 -6.46 -19.94
N THR A 304 13.06 -6.35 -19.83
CA THR A 304 12.34 -5.09 -20.06
C THR A 304 12.70 -4.07 -18.99
N TYR A 305 12.72 -4.50 -17.71
CA TYR A 305 13.17 -3.68 -16.60
C TYR A 305 14.59 -3.17 -16.84
N GLN A 306 15.52 -4.06 -17.22
CA GLN A 306 16.91 -3.70 -17.45
C GLN A 306 17.04 -2.60 -18.51
N LYS A 307 16.38 -2.78 -19.66
CA LYS A 307 16.43 -1.80 -20.76
C LYS A 307 15.87 -0.45 -20.34
N LEU A 308 14.69 -0.44 -19.71
CA LEU A 308 14.02 0.80 -19.30
C LEU A 308 14.81 1.51 -18.19
N ARG A 309 15.30 0.76 -17.19
CA ARG A 309 16.07 1.31 -16.07
C ARG A 309 17.43 1.83 -16.54
N GLN A 310 18.09 1.15 -17.47
CA GLN A 310 19.34 1.62 -18.08
C GLN A 310 19.13 2.95 -18.80
N SER A 311 18.04 3.08 -19.56
CA SER A 311 17.70 4.33 -20.23
C SER A 311 17.44 5.44 -19.22
N PHE A 312 16.64 5.18 -18.18
CA PHE A 312 16.36 6.14 -17.12
C PHE A 312 17.62 6.66 -16.43
N LEU A 313 18.53 5.76 -16.02
CA LEU A 313 19.80 6.12 -15.35
C LEU A 313 20.81 6.82 -16.27
N ALA A 314 20.62 6.75 -17.59
CA ALA A 314 21.46 7.44 -18.56
C ALA A 314 20.95 8.86 -18.87
N THR A 315 19.65 9.11 -18.69
CA THR A 315 19.01 10.38 -19.03
C THR A 315 18.71 11.27 -17.83
N LEU A 316 18.62 10.70 -16.62
CA LEU A 316 18.38 11.48 -15.41
C LEU A 316 19.54 12.47 -15.18
N SER A 317 19.22 13.74 -15.00
CA SER A 317 20.18 14.79 -14.65
C SER A 317 20.11 15.17 -13.17
N LEU A 318 21.13 15.89 -12.68
CA LEU A 318 21.10 16.49 -11.34
C LEU A 318 19.94 17.48 -11.20
N ASP A 319 19.70 18.30 -12.23
CA ASP A 319 18.61 19.28 -12.23
C ASP A 319 17.24 18.61 -12.13
N ASP A 320 17.02 17.49 -12.85
CA ASP A 320 15.78 16.71 -12.75
C ASP A 320 15.55 16.17 -11.34
N LEU A 321 16.62 15.72 -10.68
CA LEU A 321 16.58 15.22 -9.31
C LEU A 321 16.28 16.35 -8.33
N ASN A 322 17.03 17.45 -8.38
CA ASN A 322 16.89 18.56 -7.46
C ASN A 322 15.51 19.23 -7.60
N GLN A 323 14.97 19.32 -8.83
CA GLN A 323 13.60 19.76 -9.04
C GLN A 323 12.57 18.80 -8.42
N GLU A 324 12.78 17.48 -8.51
CA GLU A 324 11.89 16.51 -7.89
C GLU A 324 11.98 16.56 -6.35
N LEU A 325 13.17 16.72 -5.78
CA LEU A 325 13.40 16.90 -4.34
C LEU A 325 12.67 18.14 -3.83
N HIS A 326 12.84 19.28 -4.49
CA HIS A 326 12.12 20.51 -4.19
C HIS A 326 10.60 20.26 -4.19
N ASN A 327 10.06 19.72 -5.29
CA ASN A 327 8.62 19.45 -5.42
C ASN A 327 8.04 18.49 -4.36
N GLN A 328 8.85 17.54 -3.87
CA GLN A 328 8.41 16.62 -2.81
C GLN A 328 8.45 17.29 -1.43
N LEU A 329 9.51 18.04 -1.15
CA LEU A 329 9.73 18.71 0.12
C LEU A 329 8.86 19.96 0.32
N SER A 330 8.36 20.58 -0.75
CA SER A 330 7.36 21.66 -0.66
C SER A 330 5.95 21.17 -0.27
N ARG A 331 5.72 19.85 -0.21
CA ARG A 331 4.42 19.30 0.19
C ARG A 331 4.32 19.23 1.69
N GLU A 332 3.22 19.74 2.24
CA GLU A 332 2.95 19.66 3.68
C GLU A 332 2.83 18.19 4.14
N PRO A 333 3.69 17.73 5.07
CA PRO A 333 3.57 16.43 5.67
C PRO A 333 2.62 16.45 6.87
N THR A 334 2.18 15.26 7.27
CA THR A 334 1.59 15.02 8.58
C THR A 334 2.68 14.57 9.55
N LEU A 335 2.81 15.27 10.68
CA LEU A 335 3.63 14.79 11.80
C LEU A 335 2.82 13.84 12.68
N ILE A 336 3.31 12.61 12.84
CA ILE A 336 2.70 11.59 13.69
C ILE A 336 3.71 11.21 14.76
N LEU A 337 3.42 11.56 16.00
CA LEU A 337 4.20 11.15 17.17
C LEU A 337 3.57 9.90 17.80
N ARG A 338 4.40 8.88 18.02
CA ARG A 338 4.06 7.70 18.83
C ARG A 338 4.91 7.72 20.09
N GLN A 339 4.29 7.87 21.26
CA GLN A 339 4.98 7.92 22.55
C GLN A 339 4.79 6.64 23.38
N PRO A 340 5.81 6.17 24.11
CA PRO A 340 5.66 5.13 25.12
C PRO A 340 4.61 5.50 26.16
N ARG A 341 3.89 4.49 26.66
CA ARG A 341 2.97 4.69 27.78
C ARG A 341 3.73 5.11 29.04
N GLY A 342 3.28 6.18 29.67
CA GLY A 342 3.81 6.67 30.95
C GLY A 342 4.73 7.90 30.82
N GLU A 343 5.12 8.27 29.60
CA GLU A 343 5.77 9.55 29.34
C GLU A 343 4.76 10.70 29.37
N PRO A 344 5.17 11.92 29.77
CA PRO A 344 4.35 13.13 29.60
C PRO A 344 3.97 13.34 28.14
N GLU A 345 2.71 13.72 27.90
CA GLU A 345 2.23 14.00 26.54
C GLU A 345 3.01 15.18 25.93
N GLU A 346 3.64 14.94 24.79
CA GLU A 346 4.39 15.96 24.06
C GLU A 346 3.47 16.86 23.23
N ASN A 347 3.82 18.14 23.12
CA ASN A 347 3.07 19.07 22.28
C ASN A 347 3.45 18.92 20.80
N VAL A 348 2.78 18.01 20.10
CA VAL A 348 3.06 17.75 18.66
C VAL A 348 2.73 18.98 17.78
N LYS A 349 1.89 19.92 18.24
CA LYS A 349 1.69 21.18 17.53
C LYS A 349 2.96 22.04 17.57
N ALA A 350 3.61 22.14 18.72
CA ALA A 350 4.88 22.84 18.82
C ALA A 350 5.99 22.17 17.97
N LEU A 351 6.02 20.83 17.91
CA LEU A 351 6.92 20.12 17.00
C LEU A 351 6.63 20.47 15.53
N ARG A 352 5.35 20.56 15.15
CA ARG A 352 4.96 21.01 13.81
C ARG A 352 5.40 22.45 13.54
N ASP A 353 5.24 23.35 14.50
CA ASP A 353 5.66 24.74 14.34
C ASP A 353 7.19 24.83 14.12
N VAL A 354 7.98 24.04 14.87
CA VAL A 354 9.43 23.92 14.65
C VAL A 354 9.71 23.44 13.23
N TYR A 355 9.08 22.36 12.78
CA TYR A 355 9.27 21.82 11.43
C TYR A 355 8.91 22.84 10.35
N ASN A 356 7.73 23.45 10.43
CA ASN A 356 7.23 24.41 9.44
C ASN A 356 8.11 25.66 9.35
N ASN A 357 8.54 26.20 10.49
CA ASN A 357 9.44 27.36 10.53
C ASN A 357 10.80 27.05 9.90
N THR A 358 11.34 25.84 10.12
CA THR A 358 12.63 25.44 9.54
C THR A 358 12.53 25.17 8.03
N MET A 359 11.44 24.55 7.58
CA MET A 359 11.20 24.23 6.17
C MET A 359 10.70 25.43 5.34
N GLY A 360 10.42 26.58 5.96
CA GLY A 360 9.84 27.74 5.27
C GLY A 360 8.42 27.50 4.74
N LEU A 361 7.70 26.52 5.30
CA LEU A 361 6.32 26.19 4.92
C LEU A 361 5.39 27.18 5.64
N ASN A 362 5.13 28.35 5.03
CA ASN A 362 4.21 29.34 5.57
C ASN A 362 2.78 28.76 5.66
N MET A 363 2.20 28.80 6.86
CA MET A 363 0.89 28.20 7.19
C MET A 363 -0.33 29.04 6.74
N GLU A 364 -0.20 29.92 5.73
CA GLU A 364 -1.29 30.85 5.40
C GLU A 364 -2.36 30.36 4.42
N ASP A 365 -2.22 29.20 3.76
CA ASP A 365 -3.20 28.76 2.74
C ASP A 365 -3.70 27.31 2.88
N ALA A 366 -4.05 26.89 4.10
CA ALA A 366 -4.86 25.67 4.30
C ALA A 366 -6.36 25.86 4.00
N SER A 367 -6.77 27.00 3.42
CA SER A 367 -8.17 27.36 3.14
C SER A 367 -8.53 27.46 1.64
N ALA A 368 -7.60 27.26 0.70
CA ALA A 368 -7.86 27.57 -0.71
C ALA A 368 -7.68 26.40 -1.70
N ALA A 369 -7.61 25.15 -1.23
CA ALA A 369 -7.59 23.96 -2.10
C ALA A 369 -8.74 22.99 -1.79
N THR A 370 -9.93 23.52 -1.54
CA THR A 370 -11.19 22.83 -1.84
C THR A 370 -11.77 23.52 -3.07
N ASP A 371 -12.06 22.74 -4.10
CA ASP A 371 -12.64 23.11 -5.41
C ASP A 371 -11.62 23.32 -6.55
N ALA A 372 -11.14 22.19 -7.07
CA ALA A 372 -10.94 22.01 -8.50
C ALA A 372 -11.35 20.58 -8.88
N VAL A 373 -12.68 20.34 -8.90
CA VAL A 373 -13.25 19.26 -9.71
C VAL A 373 -13.07 19.69 -11.17
N PRO A 374 -12.40 18.92 -12.04
CA PRO A 374 -12.44 19.19 -13.46
C PRO A 374 -13.88 18.98 -13.92
N GLU A 375 -14.50 20.04 -14.44
CA GLU A 375 -15.81 19.98 -15.07
C GLU A 375 -15.89 18.85 -16.10
N ASP A 376 -16.96 18.07 -15.99
CA ASP A 376 -17.41 17.10 -16.97
C ASP A 376 -17.47 17.73 -18.36
N VAL A 377 -16.69 17.19 -19.30
CA VAL A 377 -16.96 17.37 -20.72
C VAL A 377 -18.18 16.52 -21.05
N SER A 378 -19.35 17.12 -20.91
CA SER A 378 -20.61 16.56 -21.38
C SER A 378 -20.54 16.29 -22.90
N SER A 379 -20.43 15.01 -23.28
CA SER A 379 -20.71 14.58 -24.64
C SER A 379 -22.23 14.45 -24.79
N SER A 380 -22.80 15.33 -25.60
CA SER A 380 -24.18 15.32 -26.07
C SER A 380 -24.59 13.94 -26.60
N ALA A 381 -25.56 13.30 -25.94
CA ALA A 381 -26.37 12.25 -26.51
C ALA A 381 -27.84 12.68 -26.39
N THR A 382 -28.37 13.22 -27.49
CA THR A 382 -29.75 13.62 -27.66
C THR A 382 -30.64 12.36 -27.71
N ALA A 383 -31.60 12.24 -26.79
CA ALA A 383 -32.74 11.35 -26.92
C ALA A 383 -34.03 12.20 -26.81
N PRO A 384 -35.04 11.99 -27.67
CA PRO A 384 -36.15 12.91 -27.81
C PRO A 384 -37.19 12.69 -26.70
N GLN A 385 -37.53 13.76 -25.98
CA GLN A 385 -38.69 13.79 -25.08
C GLN A 385 -39.96 14.08 -25.89
N ALA A 386 -40.96 13.23 -25.66
CA ALA A 386 -42.33 13.42 -26.08
C ALA A 386 -43.01 14.47 -25.19
N ASP A 387 -43.62 15.47 -25.83
CA ASP A 387 -44.45 16.51 -25.22
C ASP A 387 -45.86 15.98 -24.92
N PRO A 388 -46.47 16.34 -23.77
CA PRO A 388 -47.90 16.31 -23.60
C PRO A 388 -48.52 17.71 -23.54
N ALA A 389 -49.51 17.89 -24.41
CA ALA A 389 -50.73 18.69 -24.25
C ALA A 389 -50.70 20.21 -24.48
N ALA A 390 -51.34 20.60 -25.58
CA ALA A 390 -52.23 21.77 -25.64
C ALA A 390 -53.51 21.40 -26.42
N LYS A 391 -54.65 21.91 -25.93
CA LYS A 391 -56.04 21.68 -26.35
C LYS A 391 -56.47 22.59 -27.53
N GLU A 392 -57.69 22.30 -28.02
CA GLU A 392 -58.58 23.03 -28.97
C GLU A 392 -58.50 22.52 -30.42
N GLU A 393 -59.56 22.21 -31.18
CA GLU A 393 -61.03 22.16 -31.03
C GLU A 393 -61.58 21.32 -32.25
N PRO A 394 -62.90 21.03 -32.38
CA PRO A 394 -63.45 19.93 -33.20
C PRO A 394 -63.97 20.34 -34.59
N THR A 395 -63.96 19.41 -35.58
CA THR A 395 -64.88 19.36 -36.75
C THR A 395 -64.62 18.07 -37.56
N SER A 396 -65.52 17.08 -37.53
CA SER A 396 -66.58 16.75 -38.52
C SER A 396 -66.15 15.83 -39.69
N ALA A 397 -66.91 14.73 -39.84
CA ALA A 397 -67.22 13.99 -41.09
C ALA A 397 -66.03 13.32 -41.82
N GLN A 398 -66.06 12.06 -42.27
CA GLN A 398 -67.08 11.12 -42.72
C GLN A 398 -66.64 9.69 -42.42
#